data_AF-A0A705GML5-F1
#
_entry.id   AF-A0A705GML5-F1
#
_cell.length_a   1.000
_cell.length_b   1.000
_cell.length_c   1.000
_cell.angle_alpha   90.00
_cell.angle_beta   90.00
_cell.angle_gamma   90.00
#
_symmetry.space_group_name_H-M   'P 1'
#
loop_
_entity.id
_entity.type
_entity.pdbx_description
1 polymer ?
#
loop_
_entity_poly.entity_id
_entity_poly.type
_entity_poly.pdbx_seq_one_letter_code
_entity_poly.pdbx_strand_id
1 'polypeptide(L)'
;GQAADKMQAGVILLDFMRRELNLSNSSVLGACQKLQEAVGLPNLAPRYAIDAPADAHDGSSRPTLSLSALLKQYGIRLTANQAYHQMVKLGIVEQRERYSRTGINNIKKFWSLTAKGCMFGKNITSP
;
A
#
# COMPACT_ATOMS: atom_id res chain seq x y z
N GLY A 1 -10.69 3.34 -32.43
CA GLY A 1 -11.79 4.32 -32.29
C GLY A 1 -11.64 4.92 -30.93
N GLN A 2 -11.70 6.25 -30.78
CA GLN A 2 -11.04 6.95 -29.67
C GLN A 2 -11.33 6.40 -28.25
N ALA A 3 -12.54 5.91 -27.99
CA ALA A 3 -12.89 5.27 -26.71
C ALA A 3 -12.23 3.89 -26.50
N ALA A 4 -12.18 3.05 -27.53
CA ALA A 4 -11.50 1.76 -27.49
C ALA A 4 -9.99 1.93 -27.30
N ASP A 5 -9.40 2.94 -27.95
CA ASP A 5 -7.96 3.21 -27.87
C ASP A 5 -7.59 3.70 -26.45
N LYS A 6 -8.44 4.54 -25.84
CA LYS A 6 -8.30 4.98 -24.43
C LYS A 6 -8.46 3.83 -23.44
N MET A 7 -9.44 2.94 -23.65
CA MET A 7 -9.61 1.75 -22.81
C MET A 7 -8.38 0.85 -22.87
N GLN A 8 -7.88 0.57 -24.06
CA GLN A 8 -6.70 -0.27 -24.25
C GLN A 8 -5.45 0.32 -23.57
N ALA A 9 -5.22 1.62 -23.74
CA ALA A 9 -4.12 2.31 -23.04
C ALA A 9 -4.28 2.27 -21.51
N GLY A 10 -5.51 2.45 -21.01
CA GLY A 10 -5.81 2.37 -19.58
C GLY A 10 -5.56 0.99 -18.97
N VAL A 11 -5.95 -0.07 -19.67
CA VAL A 11 -5.70 -1.46 -19.25
C VAL A 11 -4.20 -1.76 -19.22
N ILE A 12 -3.44 -1.34 -20.24
CA ILE A 12 -1.99 -1.52 -20.30
C ILE A 12 -1.30 -0.79 -19.13
N LEU A 13 -1.68 0.46 -18.87
CA LEU A 13 -1.12 1.23 -17.77
C LEU A 13 -1.46 0.59 -16.41
N LEU A 14 -2.68 0.12 -16.23
CA LEU A 14 -3.10 -0.55 -15.00
C LEU A 14 -2.33 -1.85 -14.75
N ASP A 15 -2.10 -2.67 -15.78
CA ASP A 15 -1.30 -3.90 -15.65
C ASP A 15 0.16 -3.60 -15.29
N PHE A 16 0.76 -2.59 -15.92
CA PHE A 16 2.09 -2.10 -15.55
C PHE A 16 2.14 -1.65 -14.08
N MET A 17 1.22 -0.77 -13.67
CA MET A 17 1.19 -0.26 -12.30
C MET A 17 0.94 -1.36 -11.27
N ARG A 18 0.09 -2.34 -11.59
CA ARG A 18 -0.17 -3.49 -10.71
C ARG A 18 1.11 -4.28 -10.43
N ARG A 19 1.92 -4.53 -11.46
CA ARG A 19 3.16 -5.32 -11.36
C ARG A 19 4.30 -4.53 -10.74
N GLU A 20 4.55 -3.32 -11.23
CA GLU A 20 5.71 -2.51 -10.84
C GLU A 20 5.50 -1.78 -9.51
N LEU A 21 4.27 -1.38 -9.22
CA LEU A 21 3.95 -0.60 -8.01
C LEU A 21 3.25 -1.46 -6.95
N ASN A 22 3.08 -2.76 -7.15
CA ASN A 22 2.42 -3.66 -6.20
C ASN A 22 1.07 -3.09 -5.70
N LEU A 23 0.23 -2.63 -6.64
CA LEU A 23 -1.09 -2.08 -6.31
C LEU A 23 -1.94 -3.11 -5.57
N SER A 24 -2.65 -2.66 -4.54
CA SER A 24 -3.62 -3.50 -3.84
C SER A 24 -4.77 -3.91 -4.78
N ASN A 25 -5.47 -4.99 -4.43
CA ASN A 25 -6.63 -5.43 -5.20
C ASN A 25 -7.74 -4.37 -5.18
N SER A 26 -7.87 -3.63 -4.08
CA SER A 26 -8.78 -2.48 -3.99
C SER A 26 -8.42 -1.33 -4.93
N SER A 27 -7.13 -1.00 -5.07
CA SER A 27 -6.69 0.03 -6.02
C SER A 27 -6.91 -0.40 -7.47
N VAL A 28 -6.66 -1.68 -7.79
CA VAL A 28 -6.96 -2.25 -9.12
C VAL A 28 -8.46 -2.22 -9.40
N LEU A 29 -9.29 -2.60 -8.42
CA LEU A 29 -10.75 -2.55 -8.54
C LEU A 29 -11.25 -1.13 -8.83
N GLY A 30 -10.80 -0.14 -8.04
CA GLY A 30 -11.20 1.25 -8.26
C GLY A 30 -10.75 1.79 -9.62
N ALA A 31 -9.56 1.42 -10.08
CA ALA A 31 -9.09 1.78 -11.42
C ALA A 31 -9.98 1.16 -12.52
N CYS A 32 -10.37 -0.11 -12.40
CA CYS A 32 -11.30 -0.76 -13.32
C CYS A 32 -12.67 -0.06 -13.34
N GLN A 33 -13.19 0.34 -12.18
CA GLN A 33 -14.45 1.09 -12.08
C GLN A 33 -14.37 2.43 -12.84
N LYS A 34 -13.30 3.19 -12.64
CA LYS A 34 -13.07 4.46 -13.36
C LYS A 34 -12.85 4.28 -14.86
N LEU A 35 -12.18 3.21 -15.29
CA LEU A 35 -12.01 2.91 -16.71
C LEU A 35 -13.34 2.61 -17.40
N GLN A 36 -14.22 1.82 -16.76
CA GLN A 36 -15.57 1.56 -17.29
C GLN A 36 -16.37 2.86 -17.42
N GLU A 37 -16.36 3.70 -16.37
CA GLU A 37 -17.04 5.00 -16.38
C GLU A 37 -16.51 5.92 -17.49
N ALA A 38 -15.19 6.00 -17.67
CA ALA A 38 -14.54 6.86 -18.66
C ALA A 38 -14.91 6.55 -20.12
N VAL A 39 -15.38 5.33 -20.41
CA VAL A 39 -15.85 4.93 -21.74
C VAL A 39 -17.36 4.69 -21.81
N GLY A 40 -18.11 5.02 -20.75
CA GLY A 40 -19.56 4.89 -20.69
C GLY A 40 -20.06 3.44 -20.54
N LEU A 41 -19.23 2.52 -20.06
CA LEU A 41 -19.65 1.15 -19.76
C LEU A 41 -20.33 1.08 -18.38
N PRO A 42 -21.34 0.22 -18.21
CA PRO A 42 -21.89 -0.06 -16.89
C PRO A 42 -20.80 -0.63 -15.98
N ASN A 43 -20.84 -0.28 -14.69
CA ASN A 43 -19.91 -0.85 -13.73
C ASN A 43 -20.28 -2.31 -13.43
N LEU A 44 -19.49 -3.24 -13.98
CA LEU A 44 -19.66 -4.69 -13.79
C LEU A 44 -18.79 -5.24 -12.66
N ALA A 45 -17.95 -4.39 -12.05
CA ALA A 45 -16.99 -4.82 -11.06
C ALA A 45 -17.65 -4.98 -9.68
N PRO A 46 -17.15 -5.90 -8.82
CA PRO A 46 -17.63 -6.03 -7.45
C PRO A 46 -17.58 -4.70 -6.67
N ARG A 47 -18.40 -4.57 -5.63
CA ARG A 47 -18.45 -3.35 -4.81
C ARG A 47 -17.19 -3.16 -3.96
N TYR A 48 -16.53 -4.22 -3.56
CA TYR A 48 -15.31 -4.18 -2.76
C TYR A 48 -14.34 -5.29 -3.17
N ALA A 49 -13.05 -5.05 -2.94
CA ALA A 49 -12.00 -6.05 -3.09
C ALA A 49 -11.51 -6.50 -1.72
N ILE A 50 -11.03 -7.74 -1.66
CA ILE A 50 -10.37 -8.29 -0.49
C ILE A 50 -8.86 -8.08 -0.65
N ASP A 51 -8.28 -7.27 0.23
CA ASP A 51 -6.85 -7.00 0.31
C ASP A 51 -6.18 -7.95 1.32
N ALA A 52 -6.37 -9.25 1.14
CA ALA A 52 -5.72 -10.27 1.93
C ALA A 52 -4.41 -10.75 1.25
N PRO A 53 -3.41 -11.26 1.98
CA PRO A 53 -2.31 -12.02 1.39
C PRO A 53 -2.82 -13.38 0.85
N ALA A 54 -2.08 -13.99 -0.09
CA ALA A 54 -2.54 -15.19 -0.80
C ALA A 54 -2.76 -16.43 0.10
N ASP A 55 -2.14 -16.44 1.27
CA ASP A 55 -2.23 -17.48 2.30
C ASP A 55 -3.34 -17.21 3.35
N ALA A 56 -4.12 -16.14 3.19
CA ALA A 56 -5.19 -15.81 4.11
C ALA A 56 -6.44 -16.67 3.88
N HIS A 57 -6.67 -17.63 4.77
CA HIS A 57 -7.82 -18.53 4.74
C HIS A 57 -9.17 -17.85 5.07
N ASP A 58 -9.15 -16.64 5.65
CA ASP A 58 -10.32 -15.93 6.14
C ASP A 58 -11.02 -15.05 5.09
N GLY A 59 -10.44 -14.90 3.89
CA GLY A 59 -11.08 -14.20 2.77
C GLY A 59 -11.43 -12.73 3.07
N SER A 60 -10.75 -12.10 4.03
CA SER A 60 -11.07 -10.76 4.53
C SER A 60 -9.86 -9.83 4.45
N SER A 61 -10.10 -8.56 4.15
CA SER A 61 -9.09 -7.52 4.31
C SER A 61 -8.72 -7.44 5.79
N ARG A 62 -7.48 -7.78 6.15
CA ARG A 62 -7.04 -7.70 7.55
C ARG A 62 -7.12 -6.23 8.00
N PRO A 63 -7.67 -5.94 9.20
CA PRO A 63 -7.73 -4.58 9.71
C PRO A 63 -6.32 -3.99 9.78
N THR A 64 -6.13 -2.80 9.22
CA THR A 64 -4.87 -2.06 9.33
C THR A 64 -4.73 -1.57 10.76
N LEU A 65 -3.72 -2.07 11.47
CA LEU A 65 -3.43 -1.70 12.85
C LEU A 65 -2.08 -0.99 12.92
N SER A 66 -1.95 -0.08 13.88
CA SER A 66 -0.65 0.51 14.19
C SER A 66 0.31 -0.57 14.70
N LEU A 67 1.63 -0.39 14.49
CA LEU A 67 2.64 -1.33 14.99
C LEU A 67 2.48 -1.57 16.50
N SER A 68 2.20 -0.52 17.27
CA SER A 68 1.94 -0.64 18.71
C SER A 68 0.72 -1.52 19.03
N ALA A 69 -0.36 -1.39 18.25
CA ALA A 69 -1.55 -2.23 18.43
C ALA A 69 -1.27 -3.69 18.10
N LEU A 70 -0.50 -3.96 17.03
CA LEU A 70 -0.07 -5.31 16.67
C LEU A 70 0.81 -5.93 17.78
N LEU A 71 1.79 -5.20 18.30
CA LEU A 71 2.64 -5.69 19.38
C LEU A 71 1.81 -6.07 20.61
N LYS A 72 0.81 -5.25 20.97
CA LYS A 72 -0.11 -5.54 22.08
C LYS A 72 -0.98 -6.77 21.79
N GLN A 73 -1.57 -6.86 20.60
CA GLN A 73 -2.45 -7.96 20.21
C GLN A 73 -1.74 -9.33 20.26
N TYR A 74 -0.47 -9.38 19.85
CA TYR A 74 0.32 -10.61 19.86
C TYR A 74 1.14 -10.81 21.16
N GLY A 75 0.91 -9.98 22.20
CA GLY A 75 1.60 -10.11 23.48
C GLY A 75 3.11 -9.87 23.43
N ILE A 76 3.61 -9.19 22.39
CA ILE A 76 5.04 -8.93 22.20
C ILE A 76 5.43 -7.74 23.09
N ARG A 77 6.33 -8.01 24.03
CA ARG A 77 6.82 -7.01 25.01
C ARG A 77 7.92 -6.12 24.41
N LEU A 78 7.60 -5.47 23.29
CA LEU A 78 8.45 -4.46 22.66
C LEU A 78 7.66 -3.16 22.49
N THR A 79 8.36 -2.04 22.60
CA THR A 79 7.82 -0.76 22.12
C THR A 79 7.90 -0.70 20.59
N ALA A 80 7.04 0.10 19.96
CA ALA A 80 7.11 0.30 18.50
C ALA A 80 8.49 0.81 18.05
N ASN A 81 9.15 1.65 18.85
CA ASN A 81 10.50 2.14 18.53
C ASN A 81 11.53 1.00 18.53
N GLN A 82 11.51 0.12 19.54
CA GLN A 82 12.38 -1.06 19.57
C GLN A 82 12.11 -1.98 18.37
N ALA A 83 10.84 -2.19 18.01
CA ALA A 83 10.47 -2.98 16.84
C ALA A 83 11.02 -2.36 15.54
N TYR A 84 10.91 -1.04 15.34
CA TYR A 84 11.53 -0.36 14.19
C TYR A 84 13.04 -0.56 14.14
N HIS A 85 13.75 -0.46 15.28
CA HIS A 85 15.18 -0.74 15.32
C HIS A 85 15.54 -2.18 14.93
N GLN A 86 14.70 -3.17 15.27
CA GLN A 86 14.92 -4.54 14.77
C GLN A 86 14.66 -4.64 13.26
N MET A 87 13.63 -3.95 12.75
CA MET A 87 13.38 -3.89 11.31
C MET A 87 14.51 -3.20 10.54
N VAL A 88 15.23 -2.24 11.14
CA VAL A 88 16.45 -1.66 10.56
C VAL A 88 17.54 -2.72 10.41
N LYS A 89 17.78 -3.53 11.45
CA LYS A 89 18.78 -4.60 11.41
C LYS A 89 18.46 -5.64 10.33
N LEU A 90 17.17 -5.88 10.06
CA LEU A 90 16.70 -6.76 8.99
C LEU A 90 16.71 -6.11 7.60
N GLY A 91 17.03 -4.81 7.52
CA GLY A 91 17.05 -4.02 6.29
C GLY A 91 15.67 -3.72 5.72
N ILE A 92 14.61 -3.76 6.53
CA ILE A 92 13.22 -3.52 6.10
C ILE A 92 12.87 -2.02 6.13
N VAL A 93 13.38 -1.31 7.14
CA VAL A 93 13.18 0.13 7.31
C VAL A 93 14.53 0.83 7.49
N GLU A 94 14.55 2.13 7.22
CA GLU A 94 15.67 3.02 7.49
C GLU A 94 15.19 4.30 8.18
N GLN A 95 16.09 4.96 8.90
CA GLN A 95 15.79 6.27 9.50
C GLN A 95 16.26 7.36 8.54
N ARG A 96 15.31 8.21 8.11
CA ARG A 96 15.60 9.37 7.27
C ARG A 96 15.35 10.66 8.04
N GLU A 97 15.95 11.73 7.54
CA GLU A 97 15.86 13.07 8.11
C GLU A 97 15.24 14.03 7.10
N ARG A 98 14.45 14.98 7.60
CA ARG A 98 13.95 16.09 6.80
C ARG A 98 14.03 17.38 7.58
N TYR A 99 14.12 18.48 6.85
CA TYR A 99 13.98 19.81 7.43
C TYR A 99 12.58 19.99 8.04
N SER A 100 12.52 20.57 9.23
CA SER A 100 11.29 20.82 9.96
C SER A 100 11.48 21.99 10.93
N ARG A 101 10.66 23.03 10.81
CA ARG A 101 10.69 24.22 11.68
C ARG A 101 10.53 23.91 13.18
N THR A 102 9.92 22.77 13.49
CA THR A 102 9.64 22.30 14.87
C THR A 102 10.59 21.20 15.34
N GLY A 103 11.55 20.79 14.50
CA GLY A 103 12.53 19.76 14.85
C GLY A 103 13.70 20.33 15.65
N ILE A 104 14.36 19.48 16.44
CA ILE A 104 15.64 19.84 17.07
C ILE A 104 16.64 20.14 15.96
N ASN A 105 17.33 21.28 16.04
CA ASN A 105 18.23 21.76 14.98
C ASN A 105 17.55 21.90 13.60
N ASN A 106 16.24 22.16 13.57
CA ASN A 106 15.41 22.15 12.38
C ASN A 106 15.36 20.80 11.64
N ILE A 107 15.67 19.69 12.31
CA ILE A 107 15.69 18.34 11.72
C ILE A 107 14.64 17.48 12.42
N LYS A 108 13.84 16.76 11.63
CA LYS A 108 12.92 15.73 12.10
C LYS A 108 13.29 14.38 11.49
N LYS A 109 13.55 13.40 12.36
CA LYS A 109 13.77 12.00 11.99
C LYS A 109 12.44 11.30 11.78
N PHE A 110 12.38 10.40 10.80
CA PHE A 110 11.23 9.56 10.52
C PHE A 110 11.68 8.21 9.95
N TRP A 111 10.83 7.19 10.07
CA TRP A 111 11.06 5.88 9.51
C TRP A 111 10.57 5.82 8.06
N SER A 112 11.34 5.20 7.18
CA SER A 112 10.99 4.96 5.78
C SER A 112 11.23 3.49 5.44
N LEU A 113 10.43 2.93 4.52
CA LEU A 113 10.65 1.58 4.00
C LEU A 113 11.84 1.60 3.04
N THR A 114 12.68 0.57 3.13
CA THR A 114 13.72 0.31 2.12
C THR A 114 13.10 -0.38 0.91
N ALA A 115 13.87 -0.56 -0.17
CA ALA A 115 13.44 -1.38 -1.31
C ALA A 115 13.01 -2.79 -0.88
N LYS A 116 13.74 -3.41 0.06
CA LYS A 116 13.37 -4.71 0.65
C LYS A 116 12.07 -4.62 1.45
N GLY A 117 11.87 -3.54 2.21
CA GLY A 117 10.64 -3.30 2.95
C GLY A 117 9.41 -3.14 2.06
N CYS A 118 9.57 -2.49 0.90
CA CYS A 118 8.49 -2.29 -0.07
C CYS A 118 7.94 -3.62 -0.64
N MET A 119 8.72 -4.70 -0.63
CA MET A 119 8.22 -6.04 -1.04
C MET A 119 7.09 -6.54 -0.13
N PHE A 120 7.04 -6.07 1.13
CA PHE A 120 6.01 -6.43 2.10
C PHE A 120 4.90 -5.38 2.19
N GLY A 121 5.14 -4.16 1.69
CA GLY A 121 4.18 -3.07 1.69
C GLY A 121 3.17 -3.20 0.56
N LYS A 122 1.88 -3.02 0.86
CA LYS A 122 0.86 -2.81 -0.16
C LYS A 122 0.73 -1.32 -0.46
N ASN A 123 0.72 -0.94 -1.74
CA ASN A 123 0.43 0.43 -2.13
C ASN A 123 -1.09 0.61 -2.24
N ILE A 124 -1.68 1.12 -1.17
CA ILE A 124 -3.06 1.60 -1.18
C ILE A 124 -3.03 3.01 -1.76
N THR A 125 -3.32 3.13 -3.04
CA THR A 125 -3.59 4.42 -3.67
C THR A 125 -5.10 4.65 -3.67
N SER A 126 -5.54 5.87 -3.36
CA SER A 126 -6.92 6.28 -3.62
C SER A 126 -7.03 6.52 -5.12
N PRO A 127 -7.67 5.64 -5.90
CA PRO A 127 -7.73 5.78 -7.35
C PRO A 127 -8.54 7.00 -7.74
#